data_AF-A0A131XNU9-F1
#
_entry.id   AF-A0A131XNU9-F1
#
_cell.length_a   1.000
_cell.length_b   1.000
_cell.length_c   1.000
_cell.angle_alpha   90.00
_cell.angle_beta   90.00
_cell.angle_gamma   90.00
#
_symmetry.space_group_name_H-M   'P 1'
#
loop_
_entity.id
_entity.type
_entity.pdbx_description
1 polymer ?
#
loop_
_entity_poly.entity_id
_entity_poly.type
_entity_poly.pdbx_seq_one_letter_code
_entity_poly.pdbx_strand_id
1 'polypeptide(L)'
;LGIQIRDSCWFSPIALEQASHYIPLSAWTGAEYQEQPYPYQRRSSEECEEEESAKNLVAVLGPLPAAGASEVNSLLSLFRIPEIGYSTTGQELGLRSRLGFYVSLVPMEQAQARAMVDLVSFFNWTYVSVVFTEGDSASQASLEEFAERAVRQNVCVSQWLGVPASGTGDDYLTAVRNLNRTKRARVVVCFCTSVTVQGLLTGIRAANATGDFNIVASDAWTTDAQLLAGLEAEALGTLALRVHVKPDPDFEVYYTQLTPDMNKRNPWFAEFWETNFNCSLKERPDCITNCRRRCTGEESLADNFHQDEMVSGVKSAVFMVAYALQEMLLDHCGDSSLLTPGDNCSRQVHVSGERFVEYLRNVSGVHRGDAVEMYAHACYDIVNFQALDDGQYEFVDVA
;
A
#
# COMPACT_ATOMS: atom_id res chain seq x y z
N LEU A 1 -3.73 22.44 7.22
CA LEU A 1 -4.21 21.62 6.10
C LEU A 1 -5.54 20.99 6.51
N GLY A 2 -6.60 21.18 5.73
CA GLY A 2 -7.86 20.46 5.94
C GLY A 2 -7.80 19.08 5.30
N ILE A 3 -8.61 18.15 5.78
CA ILE A 3 -8.73 16.80 5.21
C ILE A 3 -10.21 16.43 5.03
N GLN A 4 -10.48 15.64 4.01
CA GLN A 4 -11.78 15.01 3.76
C GLN A 4 -11.52 13.52 3.51
N ILE A 5 -12.20 12.66 4.27
CA ILE A 5 -12.03 11.21 4.21
C ILE A 5 -13.34 10.61 3.72
N ARG A 6 -13.27 9.73 2.71
CA ARG A 6 -14.40 8.98 2.16
C ARG A 6 -14.04 7.49 2.14
N ASP A 7 -15.05 6.65 2.27
CA ASP A 7 -14.88 5.21 2.28
C ASP A 7 -14.71 4.67 0.85
N SER A 8 -13.75 3.76 0.64
CA SER A 8 -13.53 3.08 -0.64
C SER A 8 -14.18 1.71 -0.70
N CYS A 9 -14.59 1.15 0.45
CA CYS A 9 -15.16 -0.19 0.62
C CYS A 9 -14.36 -1.33 -0.03
N TRP A 10 -13.06 -1.12 -0.29
CA TRP A 10 -12.21 -2.06 -1.05
C TRP A 10 -12.80 -2.46 -2.41
N PHE A 11 -13.67 -1.62 -2.98
CA PHE A 11 -14.44 -1.93 -4.19
C PHE A 11 -14.32 -0.78 -5.18
N SER A 12 -13.71 -1.03 -6.34
CA SER A 12 -13.35 0.01 -7.31
C SER A 12 -14.53 0.92 -7.71
N PRO A 13 -15.75 0.42 -7.96
CA PRO A 13 -16.89 1.28 -8.29
C PRO A 13 -17.25 2.28 -7.19
N ILE A 14 -17.19 1.88 -5.91
CA ILE A 14 -17.46 2.80 -4.78
C ILE A 14 -16.32 3.81 -4.65
N ALA A 15 -15.07 3.37 -4.75
CA ALA A 15 -13.91 4.26 -4.72
C ALA A 15 -13.99 5.34 -5.82
N LEU A 16 -14.38 4.95 -7.03
CA LEU A 16 -14.55 5.85 -8.17
C LEU A 16 -15.72 6.83 -7.96
N GLU A 17 -16.85 6.34 -7.45
CA GLU A 17 -17.99 7.20 -7.08
C GLU A 17 -17.56 8.24 -6.03
N GLN A 18 -16.87 7.83 -4.97
CA GLN A 18 -16.36 8.76 -3.96
C GLN A 18 -15.33 9.73 -4.50
N ALA A 19 -14.47 9.30 -5.43
CA ALA A 19 -13.52 10.18 -6.11
C ALA A 19 -14.21 11.28 -6.92
N SER A 20 -15.34 10.98 -7.54
CA SER A 20 -16.13 11.98 -8.28
C SER A 20 -16.62 13.12 -7.38
N HIS A 21 -16.91 12.84 -6.10
CA HIS A 21 -17.33 13.84 -5.13
C HIS A 21 -16.19 14.75 -4.64
N TYR A 22 -14.93 14.40 -4.89
CA TYR A 22 -13.80 15.30 -4.62
C TYR A 22 -13.62 16.35 -5.72
N ILE A 23 -14.18 16.11 -6.91
CA ILE A 23 -14.05 17.02 -8.06
C ILE A 23 -15.19 18.05 -7.99
N PRO A 24 -14.87 19.35 -7.84
CA PRO A 24 -15.88 20.38 -7.70
C PRO A 24 -16.68 20.57 -8.99
N LEU A 25 -17.96 20.94 -8.84
CA LEU A 25 -18.91 21.17 -9.94
C LEU A 25 -18.37 22.12 -11.02
N SER A 26 -17.57 23.13 -10.65
CA SER A 26 -16.95 24.06 -11.60
C SER A 26 -16.01 23.39 -12.59
N ALA A 27 -15.25 22.38 -12.15
CA ALA A 27 -14.35 21.60 -13.01
C ALA A 27 -15.12 20.78 -14.06
N TRP A 28 -16.35 20.34 -13.74
CA TRP A 28 -17.22 19.62 -14.69
C TRP A 28 -17.85 20.54 -15.75
N THR A 29 -18.00 21.83 -15.44
CA THR A 29 -18.65 22.82 -16.32
C THR A 29 -17.70 23.54 -17.29
N GLY A 30 -16.41 23.20 -17.28
CA GLY A 30 -15.41 23.79 -18.18
C GLY A 30 -14.97 25.21 -17.83
N ALA A 31 -15.39 25.74 -16.67
CA ALA A 31 -14.73 26.89 -16.07
C ALA A 31 -13.37 26.43 -15.53
N GLU A 32 -12.30 27.15 -15.85
CA GLU A 32 -10.94 26.87 -15.38
C GLU A 32 -10.89 26.87 -13.83
N TYR A 33 -11.17 25.71 -13.25
CA TYR A 33 -11.09 25.44 -11.82
C TYR A 33 -9.67 25.74 -11.27
N GLN A 34 -8.67 25.76 -12.15
CA GLN A 34 -7.26 25.98 -11.84
C GLN A 34 -6.74 27.40 -12.12
N GLU A 35 -7.58 28.36 -12.51
CA GLU A 35 -7.10 29.73 -12.84
C GLU A 35 -7.50 30.83 -11.85
N GLN A 36 -8.30 30.53 -10.82
CA GLN A 36 -8.73 31.56 -9.86
C GLN A 36 -7.97 31.48 -8.52
N PRO A 37 -7.42 32.62 -8.03
CA PRO A 37 -6.80 32.70 -6.71
C PRO A 37 -7.87 32.59 -5.61
N TYR A 38 -7.49 31.98 -4.49
CA TYR A 38 -8.35 31.83 -3.32
C TYR A 38 -8.43 33.14 -2.52
N PRO A 39 -9.58 33.45 -1.86
CA PRO A 39 -10.88 32.79 -1.95
C PRO A 39 -11.65 33.18 -3.22
N TYR A 40 -12.39 32.21 -3.79
CA TYR A 40 -13.32 32.44 -4.88
C TYR A 40 -14.47 33.33 -4.39
N GLN A 41 -14.47 34.61 -4.76
CA GLN A 41 -15.59 35.51 -4.48
C GLN A 41 -16.62 35.40 -5.60
N ARG A 42 -17.67 34.61 -5.36
CA ARG A 42 -18.86 34.64 -6.19
C ARG A 42 -19.59 35.96 -5.92
N ARG A 43 -19.60 36.90 -6.88
CA ARG A 43 -20.62 37.96 -6.88
C ARG A 43 -21.91 37.35 -7.43
N SER A 44 -22.80 36.85 -6.58
CA SER A 44 -24.17 36.53 -7.01
C SER A 44 -25.14 37.61 -6.55
N SER A 45 -25.85 38.17 -7.52
CA SER A 45 -27.17 38.72 -7.31
C SER A 45 -28.12 37.61 -6.88
N GLU A 46 -28.83 37.87 -5.78
CA GLU A 46 -30.09 37.26 -5.32
C GLU A 46 -30.09 35.79 -4.85
N GLU A 47 -30.28 35.68 -3.53
CA GLU A 47 -31.02 34.69 -2.74
C GLU A 47 -30.57 33.21 -2.73
N CYS A 48 -30.08 32.83 -1.55
CA CYS A 48 -30.07 31.49 -0.95
C CYS A 48 -29.17 30.43 -1.59
N GLU A 49 -27.90 30.39 -1.17
CA GLU A 49 -27.20 29.16 -0.77
C GLU A 49 -26.05 29.60 0.15
N GLU A 50 -25.78 28.83 1.21
CA GLU A 50 -24.68 29.10 2.14
C GLU A 50 -23.39 29.32 1.34
N GLU A 51 -22.55 30.28 1.75
CA GLU A 51 -21.21 30.46 1.19
C GLU A 51 -20.39 29.18 1.48
N GLU A 52 -20.56 28.13 0.68
CA GLU A 52 -19.64 27.01 0.64
C GLU A 52 -18.32 27.58 0.13
N SER A 53 -17.43 27.91 1.07
CA SER A 53 -16.05 28.21 0.73
C SER A 53 -15.52 26.96 0.01
N ALA A 54 -15.46 26.99 -1.31
CA ALA A 54 -14.99 25.86 -2.11
C ALA A 54 -13.59 25.49 -1.62
N LYS A 55 -13.44 24.33 -0.97
CA LYS A 55 -12.16 23.86 -0.47
C LYS A 55 -11.39 23.29 -1.65
N ASN A 56 -10.24 23.88 -1.97
CA ASN A 56 -9.40 23.38 -3.06
C ASN A 56 -8.80 22.02 -2.67
N LEU A 57 -9.17 20.98 -3.40
CA LEU A 57 -8.51 19.68 -3.31
C LEU A 57 -7.13 19.78 -3.94
N VAL A 58 -6.11 19.49 -3.14
CA VAL A 58 -4.70 19.54 -3.56
C VAL A 58 -4.19 18.19 -4.03
N ALA A 59 -4.57 17.12 -3.34
CA ALA A 59 -4.15 15.76 -3.65
C ALA A 59 -5.11 14.74 -3.01
N VAL A 60 -5.10 13.52 -3.52
CA VAL A 60 -5.83 12.36 -2.97
C VAL A 60 -4.83 11.29 -2.53
N LEU A 61 -5.09 10.61 -1.42
CA LEU A 61 -4.25 9.52 -0.90
C LEU A 61 -5.00 8.19 -1.06
N GLY A 62 -4.34 7.18 -1.62
CA GLY A 62 -4.95 5.89 -1.94
C GLY A 62 -5.94 5.97 -3.11
N PRO A 63 -6.86 4.98 -3.26
CA PRO A 63 -7.19 3.91 -2.33
C PRO A 63 -6.14 2.78 -2.25
N LEU A 64 -6.35 1.84 -1.32
CA LEU A 64 -5.40 0.77 -1.04
C LEU A 64 -5.30 -0.29 -2.17
N PRO A 65 -6.40 -0.78 -2.78
CA PRO A 65 -6.33 -1.76 -3.85
C PRO A 65 -5.84 -1.16 -5.18
N ALA A 66 -4.92 -1.83 -5.87
CA ALA A 66 -4.35 -1.41 -7.16
C ALA A 66 -5.40 -1.13 -8.23
N ALA A 67 -6.39 -2.01 -8.36
CA ALA A 67 -7.48 -1.84 -9.32
C ALA A 67 -8.28 -0.55 -9.04
N GLY A 68 -8.62 -0.30 -7.76
CA GLY A 68 -9.31 0.91 -7.34
C GLY A 68 -8.47 2.16 -7.58
N ALA A 69 -7.17 2.11 -7.24
CA ALA A 69 -6.23 3.21 -7.50
C ALA A 69 -6.13 3.52 -8.99
N SER A 70 -6.12 2.51 -9.87
CA SER A 70 -6.09 2.72 -11.32
C SER A 70 -7.31 3.45 -11.85
N GLU A 71 -8.49 3.08 -11.37
CA GLU A 71 -9.75 3.69 -11.80
C GLU A 71 -9.85 5.12 -11.28
N VAL A 72 -9.55 5.33 -10.00
CA VAL A 72 -9.52 6.66 -9.36
C VAL A 72 -8.50 7.56 -10.07
N ASN A 73 -7.29 7.07 -10.34
CA ASN A 73 -6.25 7.84 -11.01
C ASN A 73 -6.66 8.28 -12.42
N SER A 74 -7.34 7.39 -13.15
CA SER A 74 -7.82 7.67 -14.50
C SER A 74 -8.80 8.85 -14.50
N LEU A 75 -9.64 8.96 -13.47
CA LEU A 75 -10.55 10.08 -13.29
C LEU A 75 -9.80 11.35 -12.82
N LEU A 76 -9.04 11.26 -11.73
CA LEU A 76 -8.35 12.40 -11.13
C LEU A 76 -7.35 13.07 -12.08
N SER A 77 -6.68 12.26 -12.91
CA SER A 77 -5.74 12.76 -13.91
C SER A 77 -6.39 13.65 -14.97
N LEU A 78 -7.67 13.44 -15.30
CA LEU A 78 -8.41 14.32 -16.23
C LEU A 78 -8.54 15.75 -15.67
N PHE A 79 -8.58 15.86 -14.35
CA PHE A 79 -8.65 17.13 -13.63
C PHE A 79 -7.28 17.57 -13.09
N ARG A 80 -6.21 16.87 -13.50
CA ARG A 80 -4.83 17.12 -13.07
C ARG A 80 -4.68 17.12 -11.56
N ILE A 81 -5.40 16.25 -10.86
CA ILE A 81 -5.31 16.11 -9.40
C ILE A 81 -4.29 15.00 -9.10
N PRO A 82 -3.19 15.29 -8.39
CA PRO A 82 -2.24 14.27 -7.99
C PRO A 82 -2.83 13.25 -7.01
N GLU A 83 -2.48 11.99 -7.23
CA GLU A 83 -2.81 10.87 -6.34
C GLU A 83 -1.52 10.29 -5.75
N ILE A 84 -1.48 10.13 -4.44
CA ILE A 84 -0.37 9.54 -3.70
C ILE A 84 -0.77 8.12 -3.26
N GLY A 85 -0.10 7.14 -3.83
CA GLY A 85 -0.22 5.74 -3.43
C GLY A 85 0.72 5.38 -2.29
N TYR A 86 0.17 4.80 -1.23
CA TYR A 86 0.91 4.29 -0.08
C TYR A 86 1.00 2.77 -0.03
N SER A 87 0.30 2.05 -0.91
CA SER A 87 0.24 0.57 -0.94
C SER A 87 0.44 -0.03 -2.34
N THR A 88 0.44 0.79 -3.39
CA THR A 88 0.40 0.35 -4.79
C THR A 88 1.55 0.96 -5.58
N THR A 89 2.28 0.11 -6.30
CA THR A 89 3.48 0.52 -7.03
C THR A 89 3.12 1.34 -8.27
N GLY A 90 3.99 2.28 -8.64
CA GLY A 90 3.78 3.11 -9.82
C GLY A 90 3.78 2.34 -11.16
N GLN A 91 4.34 1.13 -11.21
CA GLN A 91 4.40 0.31 -12.43
C GLN A 91 3.07 -0.36 -12.78
N GLU A 92 2.30 -0.81 -11.79
CA GLU A 92 0.94 -1.34 -12.02
C GLU A 92 0.03 -0.28 -12.66
N LEU A 93 0.29 0.99 -12.36
CA LEU A 93 -0.53 2.12 -12.78
C LEU A 93 0.05 2.87 -13.98
N GLY A 94 1.37 2.83 -14.18
CA GLY A 94 2.07 3.53 -15.27
C GLY A 94 1.68 3.09 -16.67
N LEU A 95 1.17 1.87 -16.86
CA LEU A 95 0.64 1.41 -18.15
C LEU A 95 -0.74 2.02 -18.50
N ARG A 96 -1.49 2.52 -17.50
CA ARG A 96 -2.84 3.10 -17.69
C ARG A 96 -2.90 4.61 -17.40
N SER A 97 -2.03 5.12 -16.54
CA SER A 97 -1.87 6.54 -16.20
C SER A 97 -1.02 7.26 -17.25
N ARG A 98 -1.59 7.54 -18.43
CA ARG A 98 -0.90 8.28 -19.50
C ARG A 98 -0.57 9.74 -19.15
N LEU A 99 -1.08 10.24 -18.01
CA LEU A 99 -1.08 11.66 -17.66
C LEU A 99 -0.13 12.00 -16.49
N GLY A 100 0.48 11.01 -15.84
CA GLY A 100 1.59 11.23 -14.91
C GLY A 100 1.24 11.87 -13.56
N PHE A 101 -0.02 11.87 -13.13
CA PHE A 101 -0.45 12.44 -11.85
C PHE A 101 -0.43 11.46 -10.67
N TYR A 102 0.11 10.25 -10.88
CA TYR A 102 0.27 9.28 -9.81
C TYR A 102 1.69 9.33 -9.24
N VAL A 103 1.81 9.41 -7.91
CA VAL A 103 3.07 9.38 -7.16
C VAL A 103 3.01 8.21 -6.18
N SER A 104 3.96 7.28 -6.26
CA SER A 104 4.03 6.12 -5.36
C SER A 104 5.10 6.31 -4.30
N LEU A 105 4.76 6.01 -3.05
CA LEU A 105 5.71 5.89 -1.95
C LEU A 105 6.28 4.49 -1.80
N VAL A 106 5.58 3.49 -2.34
CA VAL A 106 5.96 2.09 -2.20
C VAL A 106 7.20 1.82 -3.03
N PRO A 107 8.21 1.13 -2.48
CA PRO A 107 9.40 0.78 -3.22
C PRO A 107 9.05 -0.03 -4.45
N MET A 108 9.79 0.21 -5.53
CA MET A 108 9.59 -0.51 -6.78
C MET A 108 9.90 -2.00 -6.60
N GLU A 109 9.16 -2.86 -7.28
CA GLU A 109 9.43 -4.31 -7.44
C GLU A 109 10.91 -4.63 -7.71
N GLN A 110 11.58 -3.73 -8.43
CA GLN A 110 13.02 -3.78 -8.70
C GLN A 110 13.87 -3.81 -7.42
N ALA A 111 13.51 -3.06 -6.38
CA ALA A 111 14.22 -3.06 -5.11
C ALA A 111 14.07 -4.41 -4.37
N GLN A 112 12.90 -5.03 -4.45
CA GLN A 112 12.68 -6.37 -3.93
C GLN A 112 13.50 -7.41 -4.71
N ALA A 113 13.44 -7.37 -6.04
CA ALA A 113 14.25 -8.25 -6.89
C ALA A 113 15.75 -8.09 -6.60
N ARG A 114 16.21 -6.85 -6.39
CA ARG A 114 17.57 -6.54 -5.93
C ARG A 114 17.89 -7.26 -4.62
N ALA A 115 17.08 -7.08 -3.59
CA ALA A 115 17.28 -7.72 -2.29
C ALA A 115 17.30 -9.25 -2.39
N MET A 116 16.45 -9.85 -3.24
CA MET A 116 16.44 -11.30 -3.46
C MET A 116 17.72 -11.81 -4.14
N VAL A 117 18.30 -11.09 -5.10
CA VAL A 117 19.61 -11.46 -5.67
C VAL A 117 20.70 -11.36 -4.60
N ASP A 118 20.70 -10.28 -3.81
CA ASP A 118 21.68 -10.11 -2.72
C ASP A 118 21.58 -11.24 -1.69
N LEU A 119 20.37 -11.68 -1.35
CA LEU A 119 20.11 -12.82 -0.46
C LEU A 119 20.63 -14.14 -1.05
N VAL A 120 20.37 -14.40 -2.33
CA VAL A 120 20.87 -15.58 -3.04
C VAL A 120 22.40 -15.60 -3.05
N SER A 121 23.03 -14.45 -3.32
CA SER A 121 24.48 -14.29 -3.32
C SER A 121 25.08 -14.40 -1.92
N PHE A 122 24.40 -13.92 -0.87
CA PHE A 122 24.83 -14.05 0.52
C PHE A 122 25.01 -15.53 0.93
N PHE A 123 24.11 -16.40 0.51
CA PHE A 123 24.21 -17.85 0.73
C PHE A 123 25.14 -18.58 -0.26
N ASN A 124 25.84 -17.85 -1.14
CA ASN A 124 26.69 -18.39 -2.20
C ASN A 124 25.95 -19.34 -3.16
N TRP A 125 24.65 -19.11 -3.37
CA TRP A 125 23.87 -19.88 -4.34
C TRP A 125 24.11 -19.36 -5.75
N THR A 126 24.87 -20.13 -6.54
CA THR A 126 25.27 -19.72 -7.89
C THR A 126 24.41 -20.32 -8.99
N TYR A 127 23.53 -21.27 -8.68
CA TYR A 127 22.70 -21.96 -9.66
C TYR A 127 21.27 -22.14 -9.14
N VAL A 128 20.35 -21.32 -9.66
CA VAL A 128 18.97 -21.20 -9.15
C VAL A 128 17.94 -21.48 -10.26
N SER A 129 16.70 -21.80 -9.88
CA SER A 129 15.55 -21.78 -10.79
C SER A 129 14.66 -20.59 -10.43
N VAL A 130 14.00 -19.99 -11.42
CA VAL A 130 13.05 -18.89 -11.19
C VAL A 130 11.65 -19.35 -11.58
N VAL A 131 10.68 -19.12 -10.71
CA VAL A 131 9.24 -19.31 -10.95
C VAL A 131 8.54 -17.97 -10.85
N PHE A 132 7.60 -17.71 -11.76
CA PHE A 132 6.85 -16.46 -11.75
C PHE A 132 5.40 -16.60 -12.23
N THR A 133 4.54 -15.67 -11.82
CA THR A 133 3.16 -15.60 -12.30
C THR A 133 3.10 -14.98 -13.70
N GLU A 134 2.59 -15.71 -14.68
CA GLU A 134 2.40 -15.20 -16.05
C GLU A 134 1.29 -14.15 -16.10
N GLY A 135 1.53 -13.07 -16.84
CA GLY A 135 0.58 -11.98 -17.02
C GLY A 135 0.50 -10.99 -15.85
N ASP A 136 1.25 -11.25 -14.77
CA ASP A 136 1.36 -10.33 -13.63
C ASP A 136 2.46 -9.28 -13.87
N SER A 137 2.10 -8.00 -13.84
CA SER A 137 3.03 -6.91 -14.13
C SER A 137 4.14 -6.76 -13.09
N ALA A 138 3.83 -7.00 -11.81
CA ALA A 138 4.79 -6.91 -10.73
C ALA A 138 5.87 -8.00 -10.87
N SER A 139 5.44 -9.23 -11.12
CA SER A 139 6.32 -10.36 -11.44
C SER A 139 7.21 -10.05 -12.64
N GLN A 140 6.66 -9.53 -13.75
CA GLN A 140 7.46 -9.19 -14.92
C GLN A 140 8.54 -8.13 -14.64
N ALA A 141 8.20 -7.06 -13.91
CA ALA A 141 9.16 -6.03 -13.56
C ALA A 141 10.30 -6.56 -12.66
N SER A 142 9.97 -7.43 -11.71
CA SER A 142 10.95 -8.10 -10.85
C SER A 142 11.89 -9.03 -11.63
N LEU A 143 11.39 -9.73 -12.65
CA LEU A 143 12.21 -10.64 -13.47
C LEU A 143 13.28 -9.89 -14.27
N GLU A 144 12.94 -8.75 -14.86
CA GLU A 144 13.88 -7.95 -15.66
C GLU A 144 15.08 -7.50 -14.81
N GLU A 145 14.81 -6.94 -13.63
CA GLU A 145 15.86 -6.51 -12.69
C GLU A 145 16.64 -7.70 -12.12
N PHE A 146 15.96 -8.79 -11.76
CA PHE A 146 16.61 -10.01 -11.25
C PHE A 146 17.57 -10.58 -12.30
N ALA A 147 17.16 -10.67 -13.57
CA ALA A 147 17.99 -11.19 -14.65
C ALA A 147 19.26 -10.36 -14.85
N GLU A 148 19.14 -9.03 -14.89
CA GLU A 148 20.28 -8.12 -15.05
C GLU A 148 21.27 -8.25 -13.88
N ARG A 149 20.75 -8.28 -12.65
CA ARG A 149 21.59 -8.27 -11.45
C ARG A 149 22.18 -9.64 -11.11
N ALA A 150 21.47 -10.74 -11.39
CA ALA A 150 21.98 -12.10 -11.22
C ALA A 150 23.27 -12.31 -12.03
N VAL A 151 23.33 -11.82 -13.27
CA VAL A 151 24.53 -11.87 -14.11
C VAL A 151 25.69 -11.11 -13.47
N ARG A 152 25.43 -9.92 -12.91
CA ARG A 152 26.45 -9.11 -12.24
C ARG A 152 27.02 -9.77 -10.98
N GLN A 153 26.22 -10.61 -10.30
CA GLN A 153 26.62 -11.31 -9.07
C GLN A 153 27.01 -12.78 -9.29
N ASN A 154 27.26 -13.19 -10.54
CA ASN A 154 27.62 -14.58 -10.90
C ASN A 154 26.60 -15.64 -10.48
N VAL A 155 25.31 -15.28 -10.47
CA VAL A 155 24.20 -16.19 -10.27
C VAL A 155 23.66 -16.61 -11.63
N CYS A 156 23.72 -17.91 -11.92
CA CYS A 156 23.20 -18.50 -13.14
C CYS A 156 21.77 -19.01 -12.92
N VAL A 157 20.84 -18.55 -13.76
CA VAL A 157 19.46 -19.06 -13.76
C VAL A 157 19.38 -20.27 -14.69
N SER A 158 19.02 -21.42 -14.12
CA SER A 158 18.92 -22.69 -14.83
C SER A 158 17.70 -22.78 -15.74
N GLN A 159 16.58 -22.23 -15.29
CA GLN A 159 15.31 -22.21 -16.01
C GLN A 159 14.43 -21.09 -15.45
N TRP A 160 13.63 -20.53 -16.35
CA TRP A 160 12.57 -19.57 -16.05
C TRP A 160 11.24 -20.28 -16.31
N LEU A 161 10.44 -20.44 -15.27
CA LEU A 161 9.17 -21.15 -15.34
C LEU A 161 8.02 -20.19 -15.05
N GLY A 162 7.33 -19.79 -16.11
CA GLY A 162 6.06 -19.07 -15.98
C GLY A 162 4.93 -20.05 -15.67
N VAL A 163 4.07 -19.66 -14.73
CA VAL A 163 2.81 -20.36 -14.46
C VAL A 163 1.64 -19.36 -14.46
N PRO A 164 0.53 -19.66 -15.14
CA PRO A 164 -0.62 -18.76 -15.16
C PRO A 164 -1.31 -18.73 -13.80
N ALA A 165 -1.75 -17.55 -13.36
CA ALA A 165 -2.53 -17.41 -12.12
C ALA A 165 -3.82 -18.26 -12.15
N SER A 166 -4.45 -18.38 -13.32
CA SER A 166 -5.60 -19.26 -13.57
C SER A 166 -5.23 -20.71 -13.89
N GLY A 167 -3.99 -21.11 -13.61
CA GLY A 167 -3.47 -22.45 -13.87
C GLY A 167 -4.21 -23.54 -13.10
N THR A 168 -4.28 -24.71 -13.70
CA THR A 168 -4.82 -25.92 -13.08
C THR A 168 -3.75 -26.63 -12.23
N GLY A 169 -4.15 -27.56 -11.37
CA GLY A 169 -3.20 -28.36 -10.58
C GLY A 169 -2.18 -29.12 -11.44
N ASP A 170 -2.53 -29.50 -12.66
CA ASP A 170 -1.62 -30.17 -13.61
C ASP A 170 -0.53 -29.23 -14.14
N ASP A 171 -0.83 -27.94 -14.29
CA ASP A 171 0.14 -26.93 -14.73
C ASP A 171 1.24 -26.76 -13.67
N TYR A 172 0.83 -26.62 -12.39
CA TYR A 172 1.76 -26.53 -11.26
C TYR A 172 2.55 -27.82 -11.05
N LEU A 173 1.90 -28.99 -11.17
CA LEU A 173 2.59 -30.28 -11.10
C LEU A 173 3.65 -30.42 -12.21
N THR A 174 3.35 -29.95 -13.42
CA THR A 174 4.30 -29.94 -14.54
C THR A 174 5.46 -28.99 -14.27
N ALA A 175 5.20 -27.80 -13.74
CA ALA A 175 6.23 -26.85 -13.32
C ALA A 175 7.19 -27.47 -12.29
N VAL A 176 6.66 -28.13 -11.25
CA VAL A 176 7.47 -28.82 -10.22
C VAL A 176 8.27 -29.99 -10.81
N ARG A 177 7.68 -30.76 -11.73
CA ARG A 177 8.41 -31.82 -12.44
C ARG A 177 9.57 -31.25 -13.25
N ASN A 178 9.38 -30.10 -13.91
CA ASN A 178 10.44 -29.41 -14.64
C ASN A 178 11.54 -28.89 -13.70
N LEU A 179 11.18 -28.31 -12.55
CA LEU A 179 12.13 -27.96 -11.49
C LEU A 179 13.00 -29.16 -11.11
N ASN A 180 12.38 -30.32 -10.89
CA ASN A 180 13.07 -31.52 -10.44
C ASN A 180 13.96 -32.19 -11.53
N ARG A 181 13.87 -31.78 -12.81
CA ARG A 181 14.80 -32.24 -13.86
C ARG A 181 16.21 -31.72 -13.61
N THR A 182 16.34 -30.54 -13.01
CA THR A 182 17.62 -29.89 -12.75
C THR A 182 18.06 -30.11 -11.32
N LYS A 183 18.50 -31.34 -11.00
CA LYS A 183 18.90 -31.76 -9.64
C LYS A 183 19.99 -30.91 -8.97
N ARG A 184 20.75 -30.11 -9.75
CA ARG A 184 21.77 -29.18 -9.26
C ARG A 184 21.20 -27.83 -8.79
N ALA A 185 20.04 -27.42 -9.30
CA ALA A 185 19.38 -26.17 -8.91
C ALA A 185 18.29 -26.47 -7.88
N ARG A 186 18.65 -26.43 -6.59
CA ARG A 186 17.71 -26.68 -5.48
C ARG A 186 17.10 -25.41 -4.90
N VAL A 187 17.64 -24.26 -5.27
CA VAL A 187 17.12 -22.96 -4.86
C VAL A 187 16.13 -22.50 -5.91
N VAL A 188 14.92 -22.16 -5.47
CA VAL A 188 13.83 -21.67 -6.31
C VAL A 188 13.48 -20.27 -5.87
N VAL A 189 13.71 -19.29 -6.74
CA VAL A 189 13.32 -17.89 -6.54
C VAL A 189 11.90 -17.72 -7.08
N CYS A 190 10.94 -17.31 -6.25
CA CYS A 190 9.53 -17.18 -6.62
C CYS A 190 9.10 -15.72 -6.62
N PHE A 191 8.81 -15.17 -7.81
CA PHE A 191 8.10 -13.91 -7.99
C PHE A 191 6.63 -14.22 -8.29
N CYS A 192 5.87 -14.49 -7.24
CA CYS A 192 4.62 -15.24 -7.34
C CYS A 192 3.50 -14.54 -6.58
N THR A 193 2.34 -14.41 -7.22
CA THR A 193 1.10 -13.99 -6.54
C THR A 193 0.65 -15.04 -5.53
N SER A 194 -0.17 -14.66 -4.55
CA SER A 194 -0.70 -15.57 -3.51
C SER A 194 -1.35 -16.85 -4.09
N VAL A 195 -2.08 -16.74 -5.21
CA VAL A 195 -2.69 -17.90 -5.89
C VAL A 195 -1.62 -18.84 -6.46
N THR A 196 -0.59 -18.27 -7.09
CA THR A 196 0.54 -19.03 -7.63
C THR A 196 1.35 -19.73 -6.54
N VAL A 197 1.49 -19.10 -5.36
CA VAL A 197 2.14 -19.72 -4.19
C VAL A 197 1.42 -21.01 -3.78
N GLN A 198 0.11 -20.94 -3.56
CA GLN A 198 -0.69 -22.13 -3.21
C GLN A 198 -0.63 -23.21 -4.29
N GLY A 199 -0.73 -22.80 -5.55
CA GLY A 199 -0.58 -23.71 -6.70
C GLY A 199 0.79 -24.40 -6.71
N LEU A 200 1.88 -23.67 -6.49
CA LEU A 200 3.22 -24.24 -6.46
C LEU A 200 3.39 -25.25 -5.32
N LEU A 201 2.97 -24.89 -4.10
CA LEU A 201 3.08 -25.76 -2.93
C LEU A 201 2.22 -27.02 -3.07
N THR A 202 0.99 -26.89 -3.59
CA THR A 202 0.14 -28.06 -3.91
C THR A 202 0.76 -28.94 -4.99
N GLY A 203 1.42 -28.34 -5.99
CA GLY A 203 2.22 -29.06 -6.98
C GLY A 203 3.40 -29.81 -6.38
N ILE A 204 4.10 -29.22 -5.40
CA ILE A 204 5.21 -29.84 -4.66
C ILE A 204 4.73 -31.08 -3.91
N ARG A 205 3.60 -30.96 -3.21
CA ARG A 205 2.94 -32.09 -2.54
C ARG A 205 2.55 -33.18 -3.53
N ALA A 206 1.87 -32.83 -4.63
CA ALA A 206 1.43 -33.78 -5.64
C ALA A 206 2.59 -34.50 -6.35
N ALA A 207 3.77 -33.86 -6.42
CA ALA A 207 4.99 -34.45 -6.96
C ALA A 207 5.77 -35.30 -5.95
N ASN A 208 5.35 -35.39 -4.69
CA ASN A 208 6.12 -35.94 -3.57
C ASN A 208 7.53 -35.32 -3.46
N ALA A 209 7.61 -34.00 -3.63
CA ALA A 209 8.86 -33.23 -3.63
C ALA A 209 9.00 -32.33 -2.39
N THR A 210 8.24 -32.61 -1.33
CA THR A 210 8.33 -31.87 -0.05
C THR A 210 9.76 -31.92 0.49
N GLY A 211 10.37 -30.76 0.75
CA GLY A 211 11.76 -30.65 1.21
C GLY A 211 12.83 -30.76 0.11
N ASP A 212 12.47 -30.92 -1.17
CA ASP A 212 13.45 -30.99 -2.26
C ASP A 212 14.03 -29.62 -2.67
N PHE A 213 13.38 -28.52 -2.26
CA PHE A 213 13.70 -27.15 -2.70
C PHE A 213 13.86 -26.20 -1.52
N ASN A 214 14.80 -25.27 -1.64
CA ASN A 214 14.90 -24.09 -0.78
C ASN A 214 14.26 -22.92 -1.54
N ILE A 215 13.20 -22.35 -1.00
CA ILE A 215 12.43 -21.31 -1.68
C ILE A 215 12.90 -19.94 -1.17
N VAL A 216 13.18 -19.03 -2.12
CA VAL A 216 13.39 -17.60 -1.85
C VAL A 216 12.19 -16.86 -2.43
N ALA A 217 11.46 -16.16 -1.58
CA ALA A 217 10.13 -15.66 -1.87
C ALA A 217 10.03 -14.14 -1.73
N SER A 218 9.17 -13.54 -2.56
CA SER A 218 8.72 -12.15 -2.39
C SER A 218 7.80 -11.98 -1.19
N ASP A 219 7.51 -10.73 -0.84
CA ASP A 219 6.59 -10.30 0.23
C ASP A 219 5.17 -10.86 0.14
N ALA A 220 4.70 -11.20 -1.06
CA ALA A 220 3.41 -11.84 -1.29
C ALA A 220 3.18 -13.12 -0.47
N TRP A 221 4.23 -13.78 0.02
CA TRP A 221 4.15 -14.95 0.88
C TRP A 221 3.84 -14.63 2.34
N THR A 222 4.11 -13.39 2.78
CA THR A 222 4.02 -12.94 4.17
C THR A 222 2.78 -12.11 4.47
N THR A 223 1.96 -11.82 3.45
CA THR A 223 0.80 -10.92 3.56
C THR A 223 -0.40 -11.53 4.28
N ASP A 224 -0.57 -12.86 4.25
CA ASP A 224 -1.70 -13.55 4.87
C ASP A 224 -1.24 -14.86 5.52
N ALA A 225 -1.43 -14.97 6.83
CA ALA A 225 -1.11 -16.18 7.59
C ALA A 225 -1.92 -17.42 7.11
N GLN A 226 -3.11 -17.21 6.54
CA GLN A 226 -3.94 -18.29 5.99
C GLN A 226 -3.45 -18.78 4.63
N LEU A 227 -2.56 -18.04 3.97
CA LEU A 227 -2.06 -18.39 2.64
C LEU A 227 -1.46 -19.80 2.59
N LEU A 228 -0.75 -20.17 3.65
CA LEU A 228 -0.01 -21.43 3.79
C LEU A 228 -0.78 -22.50 4.56
N ALA A 229 -2.03 -22.23 4.94
CA ALA A 229 -2.82 -23.15 5.76
C ALA A 229 -3.01 -24.50 5.04
N GLY A 230 -2.63 -25.57 5.73
CA GLY A 230 -2.63 -26.93 5.19
C GLY A 230 -1.53 -27.23 4.17
N LEU A 231 -0.54 -26.35 3.98
CA LEU A 231 0.63 -26.49 3.09
C LEU A 231 1.96 -26.20 3.82
N GLU A 232 1.94 -26.27 5.15
CA GLU A 232 3.03 -25.84 6.02
C GLU A 232 4.29 -26.69 5.81
N ALA A 233 4.11 -28.00 5.62
CA ALA A 233 5.23 -28.92 5.39
C ALA A 233 5.99 -28.63 4.09
N GLU A 234 5.28 -28.19 3.04
CA GLU A 234 5.86 -27.82 1.75
C GLU A 234 6.52 -26.45 1.77
N ALA A 235 6.02 -25.53 2.61
CA ALA A 235 6.59 -24.18 2.77
C ALA A 235 7.75 -24.13 3.77
N LEU A 236 7.98 -25.19 4.56
CA LEU A 236 8.99 -25.23 5.61
C LEU A 236 10.39 -24.86 5.10
N GLY A 237 11.05 -23.93 5.78
CA GLY A 237 12.39 -23.46 5.45
C GLY A 237 12.44 -22.38 4.36
N THR A 238 11.29 -21.93 3.84
CA THR A 238 11.23 -20.80 2.90
C THR A 238 11.82 -19.54 3.52
N LEU A 239 12.68 -18.85 2.77
CA LEU A 239 13.15 -17.51 3.08
C LEU A 239 12.32 -16.51 2.29
N ALA A 240 11.59 -15.64 2.96
CA ALA A 240 10.79 -14.61 2.32
C ALA A 240 11.31 -13.22 2.72
N LEU A 241 11.17 -12.27 1.80
CA LEU A 241 11.23 -10.85 2.17
C LEU A 241 9.88 -10.46 2.74
N ARG A 242 9.86 -9.58 3.74
CA ARG A 242 8.67 -8.90 4.24
C ARG A 242 8.95 -7.40 4.17
N VAL A 243 7.98 -6.59 3.75
CA VAL A 243 8.16 -5.13 3.79
C VAL A 243 8.41 -4.72 5.24
N HIS A 244 9.52 -4.01 5.48
CA HIS A 244 9.84 -3.55 6.84
C HIS A 244 8.85 -2.47 7.25
N VAL A 245 8.06 -2.78 8.27
CA VAL A 245 7.11 -1.84 8.86
C VAL A 245 7.65 -1.42 10.20
N LYS A 246 8.04 -0.14 10.29
CA LYS A 246 8.41 0.46 11.57
C LYS A 246 7.13 0.86 12.32
N PRO A 247 6.86 0.29 13.51
CA PRO A 247 5.74 0.72 14.32
C PRO A 247 5.86 2.20 14.67
N ASP A 248 4.73 2.90 14.64
CA ASP A 248 4.62 4.29 15.05
C ASP A 248 4.10 4.37 16.50
N PRO A 249 4.99 4.58 17.49
CA PRO A 249 4.58 4.65 18.89
C PRO A 249 3.72 5.89 19.18
N ASP A 250 3.87 6.99 18.42
CA ASP A 250 3.01 8.17 18.60
C ASP A 250 1.56 7.84 18.19
N PHE A 251 1.39 7.04 17.13
CA PHE A 251 0.08 6.60 16.67
C PHE A 251 -0.58 5.66 17.69
N GLU A 252 0.17 4.72 18.27
CA GLU A 252 -0.32 3.84 19.33
C GLU A 252 -0.83 4.64 20.54
N VAL A 253 0.00 5.56 21.06
CA VAL A 253 -0.39 6.41 22.20
C VAL A 253 -1.63 7.24 21.86
N TYR A 254 -1.70 7.80 20.65
CA TYR A 254 -2.86 8.56 20.20
C TYR A 254 -4.13 7.70 20.08
N TYR A 255 -4.03 6.56 19.42
CA TYR A 255 -5.16 5.69 19.07
C TYR A 255 -5.77 5.03 20.30
N THR A 256 -4.93 4.50 21.20
CA THR A 256 -5.36 3.80 22.41
C THR A 256 -6.09 4.70 23.42
N GLN A 257 -5.90 6.01 23.33
CA GLN A 257 -6.59 7.00 24.17
C GLN A 257 -7.95 7.45 23.61
N LEU A 258 -8.33 7.03 22.40
CA LEU A 258 -9.60 7.46 21.80
C LEU A 258 -10.79 6.77 22.48
N THR A 259 -11.80 7.57 22.81
CA THR A 259 -13.09 7.08 23.30
C THR A 259 -14.24 7.64 22.47
N PRO A 260 -15.41 6.97 22.44
CA PRO A 260 -16.57 7.43 21.68
C PRO A 260 -17.05 8.84 22.08
N ASP A 261 -16.74 9.29 23.30
CA ASP A 261 -17.09 10.61 23.81
C ASP A 261 -16.15 11.70 23.33
N MET A 262 -14.85 11.39 23.20
CA MET A 262 -13.84 12.36 22.74
C MET A 262 -13.77 12.45 21.22
N ASN A 263 -13.95 11.33 20.51
CA ASN A 263 -13.77 11.27 19.06
C ASN A 263 -15.09 11.52 18.30
N LYS A 264 -15.54 12.78 18.26
CA LYS A 264 -16.74 13.17 17.48
C LYS A 264 -16.46 13.50 16.02
N ARG A 265 -15.18 13.59 15.63
CA ARG A 265 -14.76 13.94 14.26
C ARG A 265 -14.86 12.78 13.27
N ASN A 266 -14.75 11.54 13.75
CA ASN A 266 -14.85 10.34 12.92
C ASN A 266 -16.29 9.81 12.99
N PRO A 267 -17.08 9.87 11.90
CA PRO A 267 -18.47 9.45 11.91
C PRO A 267 -18.67 7.94 12.10
N TRP A 268 -17.67 7.13 11.78
CA TRP A 268 -17.71 5.66 11.89
C TRP A 268 -17.19 5.13 13.23
N PHE A 269 -16.63 5.99 14.09
CA PHE A 269 -15.95 5.54 15.31
C PHE A 269 -16.90 4.88 16.32
N ALA A 270 -18.15 5.34 16.40
CA ALA A 270 -19.15 4.74 17.28
C ALA A 270 -19.52 3.32 16.83
N GLU A 271 -19.73 3.12 15.53
CA GLU A 271 -20.02 1.80 14.94
C GLU A 271 -18.84 0.84 15.10
N PHE A 272 -17.62 1.34 14.87
CA PHE A 272 -16.39 0.60 15.11
C PHE A 272 -16.30 0.13 16.57
N TRP A 273 -16.53 1.02 17.55
CA TRP A 273 -16.47 0.67 18.97
C TRP A 273 -17.49 -0.42 19.34
N GLU A 274 -18.74 -0.27 18.91
CA GLU A 274 -19.81 -1.26 19.15
C GLU A 274 -19.47 -2.63 18.56
N THR A 275 -18.78 -2.67 17.42
CA THR A 275 -18.39 -3.90 16.74
C THR A 275 -17.16 -4.53 17.38
N ASN A 276 -16.12 -3.73 17.66
CA ASN A 276 -14.87 -4.20 18.26
C ASN A 276 -15.08 -4.81 19.65
N PHE A 277 -15.88 -4.17 20.50
CA PHE A 277 -16.16 -4.64 21.86
C PHE A 277 -17.43 -5.48 21.99
N ASN A 278 -18.11 -5.75 20.87
CA ASN A 278 -19.38 -6.45 20.78
C ASN A 278 -20.42 -5.93 21.80
N CYS A 279 -20.57 -4.62 21.86
CA CYS A 279 -21.44 -3.91 22.79
C CYS A 279 -22.30 -2.86 22.06
N SER A 280 -23.24 -2.22 22.76
CA SER A 280 -24.00 -1.08 22.25
C SER A 280 -23.87 0.15 23.14
N LEU A 281 -23.59 1.29 22.49
CA LEU A 281 -23.45 2.62 23.10
C LEU A 281 -24.81 3.26 23.38
N LYS A 282 -25.82 2.95 22.55
CA LYS A 282 -27.20 3.42 22.72
C LYS A 282 -28.07 2.31 23.30
N GLU A 283 -28.98 2.67 24.19
CA GLU A 283 -30.04 1.74 24.60
C GLU A 283 -30.92 1.42 23.39
N ARG A 284 -31.02 0.13 23.03
CA ARG A 284 -31.99 -0.37 22.05
C ARG A 284 -33.18 -0.98 22.80
N PRO A 285 -34.23 -0.20 23.09
CA PRO A 285 -35.38 -0.68 23.88
C PRO A 285 -36.17 -1.81 23.18
N ASP A 286 -36.04 -1.95 21.85
CA ASP A 286 -36.85 -2.88 21.03
C ASP A 286 -36.17 -4.23 20.74
N CYS A 287 -35.02 -4.52 21.36
CA CYS A 287 -34.31 -5.76 21.09
C CYS A 287 -34.74 -6.87 22.07
N ILE A 288 -35.38 -7.92 21.54
CA ILE A 288 -35.97 -9.03 22.32
C ILE A 288 -35.07 -10.29 22.30
N THR A 289 -34.26 -10.49 21.25
CA THR A 289 -33.35 -11.64 21.09
C THR A 289 -32.03 -11.22 20.44
N ASN A 290 -30.89 -11.81 20.86
CA ASN A 290 -29.52 -11.54 20.38
C ASN A 290 -29.04 -10.08 20.51
N CYS A 291 -29.38 -9.42 21.62
CA CYS A 291 -28.95 -8.05 21.87
C CYS A 291 -27.49 -8.01 22.32
N ARG A 292 -26.69 -7.14 21.68
CA ARG A 292 -25.35 -6.81 22.20
C ARG A 292 -25.50 -6.24 23.61
N ARG A 293 -24.58 -6.61 24.51
CA ARG A 293 -24.51 -6.04 25.87
C ARG A 293 -24.33 -4.53 25.79
N ARG A 294 -24.74 -3.80 26.82
CA ARG A 294 -24.37 -2.38 26.92
C ARG A 294 -22.86 -2.24 27.10
N CYS A 295 -22.25 -1.25 26.45
CA CYS A 295 -20.84 -0.92 26.72
C CYS A 295 -20.72 -0.40 28.17
N THR A 296 -19.68 -0.83 28.89
CA THR A 296 -19.48 -0.50 30.31
C THR A 296 -18.80 0.85 30.50
N GLY A 297 -18.05 1.31 29.50
CA GLY A 297 -17.17 2.48 29.59
C GLY A 297 -15.77 2.14 30.12
N GLU A 298 -15.52 0.87 30.46
CA GLU A 298 -14.20 0.36 30.85
C GLU A 298 -13.44 -0.25 29.66
N GLU A 299 -14.09 -0.38 28.50
CA GLU A 299 -13.45 -0.89 27.29
C GLU A 299 -12.30 0.01 26.83
N SER A 300 -11.17 -0.59 26.47
CA SER A 300 -9.95 0.12 26.10
C SER A 300 -9.43 -0.37 24.75
N LEU A 301 -9.06 0.56 23.87
CA LEU A 301 -8.39 0.22 22.61
C LEU A 301 -6.94 -0.25 22.81
N ALA A 302 -6.40 -0.12 24.02
CA ALA A 302 -5.14 -0.75 24.37
C ALA A 302 -5.26 -2.28 24.49
N ASP A 303 -6.46 -2.80 24.74
CA ASP A 303 -6.69 -4.23 24.87
C ASP A 303 -6.61 -4.88 23.48
N ASN A 304 -5.57 -5.70 23.26
CA ASN A 304 -5.26 -6.33 21.96
C ASN A 304 -4.98 -5.33 20.84
N PHE A 305 -4.30 -4.22 21.15
CA PHE A 305 -3.84 -3.29 20.13
C PHE A 305 -2.83 -3.97 19.19
N HIS A 306 -3.17 -3.99 17.89
CA HIS A 306 -2.26 -4.35 16.81
C HIS A 306 -2.28 -3.22 15.79
N GLN A 307 -1.11 -2.62 15.56
CA GLN A 307 -0.99 -1.54 14.59
C GLN A 307 -1.01 -2.11 13.16
N ASP A 308 -1.84 -1.52 12.30
CA ASP A 308 -1.87 -1.86 10.88
C ASP A 308 -0.56 -1.47 10.20
N GLU A 309 -0.05 -2.35 9.35
CA GLU A 309 1.22 -2.19 8.64
C GLU A 309 1.28 -0.93 7.77
N MET A 310 0.13 -0.44 7.31
CA MET A 310 0.01 0.69 6.41
C MET A 310 0.06 2.04 7.14
N VAL A 311 0.02 2.08 8.47
CA VAL A 311 0.00 3.34 9.25
C VAL A 311 1.21 4.22 8.91
N SER A 312 2.40 3.62 8.84
CA SER A 312 3.63 4.31 8.49
C SER A 312 3.58 4.88 7.06
N GLY A 313 3.10 4.09 6.09
CA GLY A 313 2.93 4.51 4.70
C GLY A 313 1.94 5.66 4.54
N VAL A 314 0.78 5.59 5.21
CA VAL A 314 -0.23 6.66 5.21
C VAL A 314 0.33 7.94 5.85
N LYS A 315 1.04 7.82 6.97
CA LYS A 315 1.71 8.96 7.61
C LYS A 315 2.72 9.61 6.68
N SER A 316 3.57 8.82 6.02
CA SER A 316 4.54 9.30 5.03
C SER A 316 3.85 10.01 3.85
N ALA A 317 2.71 9.52 3.39
CA ALA A 317 1.91 10.20 2.35
C ALA A 317 1.39 11.57 2.78
N VAL A 318 0.90 11.68 4.02
CA VAL A 318 0.47 12.97 4.57
C VAL A 318 1.66 13.94 4.67
N PHE A 319 2.82 13.47 5.14
CA PHE A 319 4.02 14.29 5.23
C PHE A 319 4.61 14.66 3.86
N MET A 320 4.53 13.79 2.87
CA MET A 320 4.95 14.10 1.50
C MET A 320 4.14 15.28 0.94
N VAL A 321 2.81 15.26 1.11
CA VAL A 321 1.96 16.39 0.69
C VAL A 321 2.31 17.66 1.48
N ALA A 322 2.53 17.55 2.79
CA ALA A 322 2.88 18.69 3.62
C ALA A 322 4.22 19.32 3.22
N TYR A 323 5.26 18.51 3.00
CA TYR A 323 6.57 18.98 2.56
C TYR A 323 6.53 19.54 1.13
N ALA A 324 5.82 18.89 0.20
CA ALA A 324 5.65 19.42 -1.16
C ALA A 324 4.96 20.79 -1.14
N LEU A 325 3.94 20.96 -0.31
CA LEU A 325 3.26 22.25 -0.13
C LEU A 325 4.20 23.28 0.49
N GLN A 326 4.99 22.88 1.49
CA GLN A 326 5.97 23.76 2.10
C GLN A 326 7.00 24.25 1.08
N GLU A 327 7.60 23.35 0.29
CA GLU A 327 8.56 23.72 -0.76
C GLU A 327 7.93 24.63 -1.82
N MET A 328 6.71 24.32 -2.27
CA MET A 328 5.97 25.16 -3.21
C MET A 328 5.70 26.56 -2.66
N LEU A 329 5.36 26.67 -1.37
CA LEU A 329 5.14 27.94 -0.71
C LEU A 329 6.45 28.72 -0.51
N LEU A 330 7.55 28.04 -0.18
CA LEU A 330 8.87 28.66 -0.07
C LEU A 330 9.34 29.22 -1.42
N ASP A 331 9.18 28.46 -2.50
CA ASP A 331 9.50 28.91 -3.86
C ASP A 331 8.67 30.12 -4.29
N HIS A 332 7.40 30.19 -3.86
CA HIS A 332 6.51 31.29 -4.21
C HIS A 332 6.76 32.55 -3.35
N CYS A 333 6.95 32.38 -2.05
CA CYS A 333 7.04 33.49 -1.10
C CYS A 333 8.48 33.93 -0.80
N GLY A 334 9.49 33.13 -1.13
CA GLY A 334 10.92 33.43 -1.01
C GLY A 334 11.50 33.42 0.41
N ASP A 335 10.68 33.49 1.46
CA ASP A 335 11.10 33.54 2.87
C ASP A 335 10.21 32.65 3.74
N SER A 336 10.83 31.75 4.52
CA SER A 336 10.15 30.84 5.45
C SER A 336 9.45 31.57 6.60
N SER A 337 9.86 32.79 6.91
CA SER A 337 9.21 33.64 7.92
C SER A 337 7.84 34.17 7.49
N LEU A 338 7.49 34.09 6.20
CA LEU A 338 6.21 34.49 5.60
C LEU A 338 5.21 33.33 5.47
N LEU A 339 5.52 32.17 6.07
CA LEU A 339 4.66 30.98 6.11
C LEU A 339 3.79 30.93 7.38
N THR A 340 3.48 32.07 7.99
CA THR A 340 2.59 32.07 9.16
C THR A 340 1.12 32.00 8.75
N PRO A 341 0.26 31.38 9.58
CA PRO A 341 -1.16 31.29 9.29
C PRO A 341 -1.79 32.69 9.11
N GLY A 342 -2.24 32.99 7.90
CA GLY A 342 -2.93 34.26 7.60
C GLY A 342 -2.07 35.30 6.87
N ASP A 343 -0.81 34.99 6.55
CA ASP A 343 0.01 35.84 5.71
C ASP A 343 -0.59 36.05 4.32
N ASN A 344 -0.36 37.24 3.75
CA ASN A 344 -0.96 37.64 2.48
C ASN A 344 -0.40 36.80 1.30
N CYS A 345 0.86 36.36 1.40
CA CYS A 345 1.48 35.52 0.37
C CYS A 345 0.86 34.13 0.31
N SER A 346 0.74 33.44 1.46
CA SER A 346 0.20 32.07 1.53
C SER A 346 -1.26 31.98 1.06
N ARG A 347 -2.04 33.05 1.21
CA ARG A 347 -3.42 33.14 0.70
C ARG A 347 -3.52 33.26 -0.82
N GLN A 348 -2.49 33.79 -1.47
CA GLN A 348 -2.48 34.02 -2.92
C GLN A 348 -1.94 32.83 -3.70
N VAL A 349 -1.38 31.82 -3.03
CA VAL A 349 -0.80 30.66 -3.70
C VAL A 349 -1.91 29.77 -4.28
N HIS A 350 -1.92 29.69 -5.60
CA HIS A 350 -2.73 28.73 -6.34
C HIS A 350 -1.96 27.42 -6.51
N VAL A 351 -2.51 26.31 -6.00
CA VAL A 351 -1.91 24.98 -6.12
C VAL A 351 -2.43 24.31 -7.40
N SER A 352 -1.77 24.59 -8.53
CA SER A 352 -2.03 23.87 -9.78
C SER A 352 -1.45 22.46 -9.68
N GLY A 353 -2.23 21.44 -10.01
CA GLY A 353 -1.77 20.05 -9.88
C GLY A 353 -0.65 19.67 -10.86
N GLU A 354 -0.58 20.30 -12.04
CA GLU A 354 0.55 20.16 -12.98
C GLU A 354 1.88 20.58 -12.35
N ARG A 355 1.86 21.67 -11.57
CA ARG A 355 3.04 22.15 -10.87
C ARG A 355 3.26 21.36 -9.58
N PHE A 356 2.19 21.02 -8.87
CA PHE A 356 2.27 20.35 -7.58
C PHE A 356 2.84 18.93 -7.69
N VAL A 357 2.56 18.20 -8.78
CA VAL A 357 3.15 16.86 -9.00
C VAL A 357 4.67 16.91 -9.15
N GLU A 358 5.24 17.99 -9.68
CA GLU A 358 6.70 18.17 -9.77
C GLU A 358 7.31 18.33 -8.38
N TYR A 359 6.67 19.11 -7.50
CA TYR A 359 7.08 19.22 -6.11
C TYR A 359 7.00 17.86 -5.42
N LEU A 360 5.87 17.15 -5.55
CA LEU A 360 5.69 15.81 -4.95
C LEU A 360 6.80 14.82 -5.36
N ARG A 361 7.21 14.82 -6.64
CA ARG A 361 8.28 13.95 -7.15
C ARG A 361 9.67 14.30 -6.66
N ASN A 362 9.90 15.57 -6.32
CA ASN A 362 11.21 16.10 -5.91
C ASN A 362 11.33 16.31 -4.39
N VAL A 363 10.29 16.01 -3.61
CA VAL A 363 10.38 16.05 -2.14
C VAL A 363 11.42 15.04 -1.69
N SER A 364 12.46 15.55 -1.04
CA SER A 364 13.37 14.76 -0.21
C SER A 364 13.39 15.40 1.17
N GLY A 365 12.77 14.72 2.13
CA GLY A 365 12.66 15.20 3.51
C GLY A 365 12.93 14.09 4.52
N VAL A 366 13.13 14.47 5.77
CA VAL A 366 13.22 13.51 6.88
C VAL A 366 12.20 13.92 7.93
N HIS A 367 11.26 13.03 8.27
CA HIS A 367 10.34 13.22 9.37
C HIS A 367 10.72 12.30 10.53
N ARG A 368 11.21 12.87 11.64
CA ARG A 368 11.59 12.12 12.87
C ARG A 368 12.53 10.93 12.61
N GLY A 369 13.43 11.07 11.65
CA GLY A 369 14.42 10.04 11.28
C GLY A 369 14.00 9.13 10.13
N ASP A 370 12.75 9.20 9.68
CA ASP A 370 12.25 8.44 8.53
C ASP A 370 12.29 9.30 7.27
N ALA A 371 12.87 8.77 6.19
CA ALA A 371 12.92 9.46 4.90
C ALA A 371 11.51 9.57 4.32
N VAL A 372 11.13 10.79 3.92
CA VAL A 372 9.89 11.08 3.21
C VAL A 372 10.27 11.54 1.82
N GLU A 373 10.38 10.57 0.90
CA GLU A 373 10.74 10.79 -0.49
C GLU A 373 10.03 9.75 -1.38
N MET A 374 9.97 10.04 -2.68
CA MET A 374 9.45 9.08 -3.65
C MET A 374 10.36 7.85 -3.69
N TYR A 375 9.80 6.66 -3.51
CA TYR A 375 10.56 5.41 -3.32
C TYR A 375 11.48 5.42 -2.09
N ALA A 376 11.03 6.01 -0.97
CA ALA A 376 11.73 5.95 0.31
C ALA A 376 12.33 4.56 0.52
N HIS A 377 13.65 4.52 0.83
CA HIS A 377 14.48 3.32 0.82
C HIS A 377 13.70 2.04 1.15
N ALA A 378 13.60 1.15 0.17
CA ALA A 378 12.96 -0.15 0.31
C ALA A 378 13.67 -0.97 1.39
N CYS A 379 13.12 -0.96 2.60
CA CYS A 379 13.60 -1.79 3.68
C CYS A 379 12.75 -3.06 3.71
N TYR A 380 13.41 -4.21 3.74
CA TYR A 380 12.77 -5.51 3.87
C TYR A 380 13.37 -6.24 5.04
N ASP A 381 12.52 -6.84 5.87
CA ASP A 381 12.92 -7.83 6.84
C ASP A 381 13.07 -9.19 6.13
N ILE A 382 14.06 -9.98 6.52
CA ILE A 382 14.20 -11.34 6.01
C ILE A 382 13.60 -12.27 7.05
N VAL A 383 12.62 -13.06 6.62
CA VAL A 383 11.91 -14.00 7.48
C VAL A 383 12.04 -15.43 6.98
N ASN A 384 11.99 -16.37 7.90
CA ASN A 384 12.06 -17.80 7.60
C ASN A 384 10.82 -18.53 8.11
N PHE A 385 10.21 -19.36 7.27
CA PHE A 385 9.04 -20.15 7.67
C PHE A 385 9.48 -21.37 8.48
N GLN A 386 9.14 -21.41 9.77
CA GLN A 386 9.63 -22.39 10.73
C GLN A 386 8.47 -23.11 11.43
N ALA A 387 8.76 -24.34 11.89
CA ALA A 387 7.91 -25.05 12.82
C ALA A 387 8.35 -24.73 14.25
N LEU A 388 7.42 -24.26 15.08
CA LEU A 388 7.64 -23.93 16.48
C LEU A 388 7.54 -25.16 17.38
N ASP A 389 8.07 -25.03 18.61
CA ASP A 389 8.07 -26.11 19.60
C ASP A 389 6.66 -26.56 20.03
N ASP A 390 5.66 -25.69 19.88
CA ASP A 390 4.25 -25.98 20.17
C ASP A 390 3.50 -26.65 19.00
N GLY A 391 4.19 -26.91 17.89
CA GLY A 391 3.64 -27.51 16.68
C GLY A 391 2.94 -26.53 15.75
N GLN A 392 2.97 -25.22 16.04
CA GLN A 392 2.53 -24.17 15.13
C GLN A 392 3.60 -23.86 14.08
N TYR A 393 3.19 -23.19 13.01
CA TYR A 393 4.10 -22.73 11.96
C TYR A 393 3.95 -21.22 11.79
N GLU A 394 5.08 -20.52 11.71
CA GLU A 394 5.09 -19.07 11.51
C GLU A 394 6.33 -18.60 10.75
N PHE A 395 6.25 -17.38 10.22
CA PHE A 395 7.43 -16.69 9.70
C PHE A 395 8.16 -15.99 10.83
N VAL A 396 9.38 -16.44 11.12
CA VAL A 396 10.26 -15.89 12.16
C VAL A 396 11.28 -14.96 11.53
N ASP A 397 11.51 -13.79 12.12
CA ASP A 397 12.52 -12.84 11.65
C ASP A 397 13.93 -13.43 11.82
N VAL A 398 14.76 -13.35 10.77
CA VAL A 398 16.12 -13.92 10.76
C VAL A 398 17.21 -12.92 10.39
N ALA A 399 16.89 -11.79 9.75
CA ALA A 399 17.84 -10.71 9.49
C ALA A 399 17.14 -9.38 9.18
#